data_AF-A0A834IGZ3-F1
#
_entry.id   AF-A0A834IGZ3-F1
#
_cell.length_a   1.000
_cell.length_b   1.000
_cell.length_c   1.000
_cell.angle_alpha   90.00
_cell.angle_beta   90.00
_cell.angle_gamma   90.00
#
_symmetry.space_group_name_H-M   'P 1'
#
loop_
_entity.id
_entity.type
_entity.pdbx_description
1 polymer ?
#
loop_
_entity_poly.entity_id
_entity_poly.type
_entity_poly.pdbx_seq_one_letter_code
_entity_poly.pdbx_strand_id
1 'polypeptide(L)' 'MTTEDIQSPICAPKREKMQQSAGKAKASVFWDAHGIVFIDYLEKERTINSDYYIALLHRLKDQIAEKRPHL' A
#
# COMPACT_ATOMS: atom_id res chain seq x y z
N MET A 1 4.55 37.10 -47.51
CA MET A 1 5.64 36.13 -47.26
C MET A 1 6.21 36.41 -45.89
N THR A 2 5.82 35.61 -44.90
CA THR A 2 6.66 35.21 -43.77
C THR A 2 5.98 34.00 -43.11
N THR A 3 6.71 32.90 -43.12
CA THR A 3 6.42 31.60 -42.52
C THR A 3 6.59 31.68 -40.99
N GLU A 4 6.15 30.63 -40.29
CA GLU A 4 6.46 30.28 -38.87
C GLU A 4 5.36 30.76 -37.90
N ASP A 5 4.64 29.94 -37.11
CA ASP A 5 4.91 28.60 -36.62
C ASP A 5 3.62 27.84 -36.27
N ILE A 6 3.65 26.53 -36.49
CA ILE A 6 2.71 25.55 -35.96
C ILE A 6 2.97 25.43 -34.45
N GLN A 7 2.27 26.19 -33.62
CA GLN A 7 2.14 25.80 -32.21
C GLN A 7 1.01 24.78 -32.08
N SER A 8 1.32 23.54 -32.47
CA SER A 8 0.63 22.38 -31.94
C SER A 8 0.67 22.47 -30.41
N PRO A 9 -0.44 22.28 -29.67
CA PRO A 9 -0.38 22.29 -28.23
C PRO A 9 0.46 21.08 -27.82
N ILE A 10 1.72 21.34 -27.48
CA ILE A 10 2.60 20.38 -26.83
C ILE A 10 1.79 19.76 -25.70
N CYS A 11 1.47 18.47 -25.87
CA CYS A 11 0.72 17.67 -24.93
C CYS A 11 1.60 17.54 -23.67
N ALA A 12 1.55 18.56 -22.82
CA ALA A 12 2.18 18.52 -21.52
C ALA A 12 1.58 17.31 -20.79
N PRO A 13 2.39 16.35 -20.30
CA PRO A 13 1.86 15.27 -19.48
C PRO A 13 1.19 15.95 -18.30
N LYS A 14 -0.15 15.87 -18.26
CA LYS A 14 -0.94 16.43 -17.18
C LYS A 14 -0.45 15.73 -15.92
N ARG A 15 0.45 16.38 -15.17
CA ARG A 15 0.94 15.86 -13.89
C ARG A 15 -0.29 15.55 -13.09
N GLU A 16 -0.52 14.26 -12.88
CA GLU A 16 -1.60 13.79 -12.06
C GLU A 16 -1.33 14.38 -10.69
N LYS A 17 -2.11 15.41 -10.32
CA LYS A 17 -2.05 15.96 -8.98
C LYS A 17 -2.39 14.78 -8.09
N MET A 18 -1.40 14.27 -7.36
CA MET A 18 -1.57 13.20 -6.40
C MET A 18 -2.45 13.75 -5.26
N GLN A 19 -3.75 13.81 -5.53
CA GLN A 19 -4.74 14.23 -4.58
C GLN A 19 -4.76 13.12 -3.54
N GLN A 20 -4.19 13.41 -2.37
CA GLN A 20 -4.28 12.51 -1.23
C GLN A 20 -5.76 12.41 -0.87
N SER A 21 -6.40 11.33 -1.33
CA SER A 21 -7.78 11.02 -0.98
C SER A 21 -7.84 10.83 0.54
N ALA A 22 -8.48 11.78 1.23
CA ALA A 22 -8.75 11.76 2.66
C ALA A 22 -9.69 10.58 2.97
N GLY A 23 -9.13 9.37 3.06
CA GLY A 23 -9.94 8.16 3.28
C GLY A 23 -9.20 6.84 3.39
N LYS A 24 -8.03 6.69 2.75
CA LYS A 24 -7.32 5.40 2.65
C LYS A 24 -6.76 4.87 3.98
N ALA A 25 -7.41 3.88 4.58
CA ALA A 25 -6.79 2.97 5.54
C ALA A 25 -5.93 1.95 4.79
N LYS A 26 -4.87 1.43 5.41
CA LYS A 26 -4.09 0.32 4.86
C LYS A 26 -4.46 -0.94 5.64
N ALA A 27 -4.61 -2.06 4.95
CA ALA A 27 -4.83 -3.35 5.59
C ALA A 27 -3.78 -4.35 5.10
N SER A 28 -3.25 -5.15 6.02
CA SER A 28 -2.37 -6.27 5.72
C SER A 28 -3.12 -7.55 6.08
N VAL A 29 -3.23 -8.48 5.12
CA VAL A 29 -3.93 -9.76 5.31
C VAL A 29 -2.95 -10.89 5.05
N PHE A 30 -2.77 -11.76 6.04
CA PHE A 30 -1.96 -12.96 5.98
C PHE A 30 -2.86 -14.19 6.00
N TRP A 31 -2.68 -15.08 5.03
CA TRP A 31 -3.51 -16.26 4.83
C TRP A 31 -2.70 -17.43 4.26
N ASP A 32 -3.15 -18.65 4.53
CA ASP A 32 -2.59 -19.90 4.03
C ASP A 32 -3.66 -20.73 3.32
N ALA A 33 -3.31 -21.94 2.86
CA ALA A 33 -4.24 -22.86 2.20
C ALA A 33 -5.45 -23.27 3.06
N HIS A 34 -5.36 -23.07 4.38
CA HIS A 34 -6.40 -23.38 5.36
C HIS A 34 -7.18 -22.13 5.79
N GLY A 35 -6.88 -20.95 5.25
CA GLY A 35 -7.63 -19.71 5.43
C GLY A 35 -6.82 -18.55 5.99
N ILE A 36 -7.53 -17.55 6.53
CA ILE A 36 -6.90 -16.31 7.01
C ILE A 36 -6.24 -16.56 8.37
N VAL A 37 -4.94 -16.28 8.45
CA VAL A 37 -4.13 -16.44 9.65
C VAL A 37 -4.19 -15.18 10.49
N PHE A 38 -4.03 -14.01 9.86
CA PHE A 38 -3.94 -12.74 10.58
C PHE A 38 -4.36 -11.56 9.69
N ILE A 39 -5.12 -10.61 10.23
CA ILE A 39 -5.49 -9.37 9.55
C ILE A 39 -5.10 -8.20 10.45
N ASP A 40 -4.44 -7.22 9.86
CA ASP A 40 -4.07 -5.98 10.50
C ASP A 40 -4.64 -4.79 9.73
N TYR A 41 -5.29 -3.88 10.45
CA TYR A 41 -5.84 -2.65 9.89
C TYR A 41 -5.04 -1.47 10.43
N LEU A 42 -4.23 -0.89 9.55
CA LEU A 42 -3.50 0.33 9.83
C LEU A 42 -4.38 1.52 9.46
N GLU A 43 -5.07 2.04 10.46
CA GLU A 43 -5.86 3.24 10.31
C GLU A 43 -4.94 4.44 10.00
N LYS A 44 -5.45 5.31 9.13
CA LYS A 44 -4.68 6.28 8.35
C LYS A 44 -3.78 7.13 9.26
N GLU A 45 -2.55 7.37 8.77
CA GLU A 45 -1.49 8.30 9.24
C GLU A 45 -0.24 7.67 9.86
N ARG A 46 -0.19 6.36 10.08
CA ARG A 46 1.12 5.72 10.30
C ARG A 46 1.84 5.51 8.98
N THR A 47 2.91 6.28 8.78
CA THR A 47 3.99 5.88 7.86
C THR A 47 4.36 4.45 8.22
N ILE A 48 4.32 3.54 7.24
CA ILE A 48 4.75 2.16 7.45
C ILE A 48 6.25 2.22 7.71
N ASN A 49 6.62 2.31 9.00
CA ASN A 49 7.99 2.24 9.44
C ASN A 49 8.44 0.77 9.38
N SER A 50 9.73 0.52 9.13
CA SER A 50 10.31 -0.82 9.20
C SER A 50 10.02 -1.47 10.56
N ASP A 51 10.11 -0.71 11.64
CA ASP A 51 9.90 -1.21 13.00
C ASP A 51 8.47 -1.69 13.23
N TYR A 52 7.49 -0.98 12.65
CA TYR A 52 6.09 -1.41 12.68
C TYR A 52 5.93 -2.76 11.98
N TYR A 53 6.56 -2.91 10.81
CA TYR A 53 6.46 -4.13 10.03
C TYR A 53 7.15 -5.31 10.74
N ILE A 54 8.30 -5.07 11.38
CA ILE A 54 9.00 -6.08 12.18
C ILE A 54 8.12 -6.55 13.34
N ALA A 55 7.54 -5.62 14.11
CA ALA A 55 6.62 -5.95 15.19
C ALA A 55 5.40 -6.75 14.70
N LEU A 56 4.88 -6.40 13.52
CA LEU A 56 3.77 -7.11 12.89
C LEU A 56 4.14 -8.56 12.54
N LEU A 57 5.34 -8.79 12.01
CA LEU A 57 5.84 -10.13 11.69
C LEU A 57 6.09 -10.97 12.95
N HIS A 58 6.56 -10.37 14.04
CA HIS A 58 6.67 -11.07 15.32
C HIS A 58 5.30 -11.59 15.78
N ARG A 59 4.28 -10.72 15.76
CA ARG A 59 2.91 -11.10 16.11
C ARG A 59 2.33 -12.16 15.16
N LEU A 60 2.63 -12.06 13.87
CA LEU A 60 2.24 -13.07 12.89
C LEU A 60 2.86 -14.44 13.22
N LYS A 61 4.14 -14.48 13.61
CA LYS A 61 4.83 -15.72 13.97
C LYS A 61 4.14 -16.40 15.16
N ASP A 62 3.75 -15.63 16.17
CA ASP A 62 3.03 -16.15 17.34
C ASP A 62 1.64 -16.68 16.94
N GLN A 63 0.92 -15.98 16.06
CA GLN A 63 -0.37 -16.43 15.52
C GLN A 63 -0.26 -17.70 14.67
N ILE A 64 0.83 -17.87 13.90
CA ILE A 64 1.09 -19.10 13.15
C ILE A 64 1.35 -20.25 14.13
N ALA A 65 2.19 -20.05 15.14
CA ALA A 65 2.47 -21.09 16.14
C ALA A 65 1.20 -21.53 16.89
N GLU A 66 0.29 -20.59 17.18
CA GLU A 66 -0.99 -20.88 17.83
C GLU A 66 -2.00 -21.57 16.90
N LYS A 67 -2.21 -21.05 15.69
CA LYS A 67 -3.27 -21.54 14.78
C LYS A 67 -2.85 -22.71 13.90
N ARG A 68 -1.55 -22.90 13.72
CA ARG A 68 -0.93 -23.94 12.93
C ARG A 68 0.23 -24.57 13.71
N PRO A 69 -0.04 -25.24 14.85
CA PRO A 69 1.00 -25.91 15.64
C PRO A 69 1.66 -27.09 14.91
N HIS A 70 1.11 -27.48 13.76
CA HIS A 70 1.61 -28.54 12.89
C HIS A 70 2.50 -28.04 11.75
N LEU A 71 2.69 -26.71 11.63
CA LEU A 71 3.59 -26.10 10.66
C LEU A 71 5.02 -26.00 11.21
#